data_AF-A0A2A7BAN2-F1
#
_entry.id   AF-A0A2A7BAN2-F1
#
_cell.length_a   1.000
_cell.length_b   1.000
_cell.length_c   1.000
_cell.angle_alpha   90.00
_cell.angle_beta   90.00
_cell.angle_gamma   90.00
#
_symmetry.space_group_name_H-M   'P 1'
#
loop_
_entity.id
_entity.type
_entity.pdbx_description
1 polymer ?
#
loop_
_entity_poly.entity_id
_entity_poly.type
_entity_poly.pdbx_seq_one_letter_code
_entity_poly.pdbx_strand_id
1 'polypeptide(L)'
;MKRFKKVLALVLAGVLALAMLTACDGGTTDPDKIMPDDGTVEVVMTINNTAANKGLGQVEYSAKYSAVTKALLENWLEWRNDGSNTKYRENYDKITAELGNVKIVVGLTKDTTPLAAQANYNPATRTSFKYDSIFVDPSTYNLAEKVGVAFVPTRDGTVYQAVCLFDVR
;
A
#
# COMPACT_ATOMS: atom_id res chain seq x y z
N MET A 1 -49.17 -18.81 -10.49
CA MET A 1 -47.97 -19.50 -10.00
C MET A 1 -47.24 -20.26 -11.12
N LYS A 2 -46.44 -19.57 -11.95
CA LYS A 2 -45.66 -20.22 -13.04
C LYS A 2 -44.36 -19.50 -13.42
N ARG A 3 -43.89 -18.54 -12.61
CA ARG A 3 -42.67 -17.74 -12.89
C ARG A 3 -41.64 -17.73 -11.75
N PHE A 4 -41.98 -18.28 -10.57
CA PHE A 4 -41.10 -18.30 -9.39
C PHE A 4 -40.18 -19.52 -9.28
N LYS A 5 -40.29 -20.52 -10.16
CA LYS A 5 -39.47 -21.75 -10.11
C LYS A 5 -38.15 -21.66 -10.88
N LYS A 6 -37.95 -20.60 -11.69
CA LYS A 6 -36.72 -20.44 -12.50
C LYS A 6 -35.65 -19.55 -11.85
N VAL A 7 -35.99 -18.78 -10.82
CA VAL A 7 -35.02 -17.91 -10.12
C VAL A 7 -34.27 -18.66 -9.01
N LEU A 8 -34.91 -19.66 -8.38
CA LEU A 8 -34.28 -20.42 -7.29
C LEU A 8 -33.16 -21.36 -7.78
N ALA A 9 -33.22 -21.84 -9.02
CA ALA A 9 -32.19 -22.71 -9.60
C ALA A 9 -30.92 -21.95 -10.04
N LEU A 10 -30.98 -20.62 -10.18
CA LEU A 10 -29.82 -19.80 -10.53
C LEU A 10 -28.98 -19.42 -9.30
N VAL A 11 -29.59 -19.45 -8.10
CA VAL A 11 -28.93 -19.07 -6.84
C VAL A 11 -28.08 -20.20 -6.26
N LEU A 12 -28.31 -21.47 -6.66
CA LEU A 12 -27.56 -22.62 -6.16
C LEU A 12 -26.29 -22.96 -6.96
N ALA A 13 -26.11 -22.41 -8.16
CA ALA A 13 -24.92 -22.62 -8.98
C ALA A 13 -23.88 -21.48 -8.90
N GLY A 14 -24.22 -20.37 -8.23
CA GLY A 14 -23.34 -19.20 -8.09
C GLY A 14 -22.45 -19.19 -6.85
N VAL A 15 -22.59 -20.17 -5.94
CA VAL A 15 -21.86 -20.21 -4.65
C VAL A 15 -20.72 -21.24 -4.64
N LEU A 16 -20.56 -22.04 -5.70
CA LEU A 16 -19.60 -23.16 -5.71
C LEU A 16 -18.27 -22.88 -6.45
N ALA A 17 -18.07 -21.68 -7.00
CA ALA A 17 -16.87 -21.35 -7.77
C ALA A 17 -15.81 -20.51 -7.02
N LEU A 18 -16.02 -20.16 -5.74
CA LEU A 18 -15.03 -19.39 -4.95
C LEU A 18 -14.23 -20.25 -3.95
N ALA A 19 -14.42 -21.57 -3.95
CA ALA A 19 -13.81 -22.47 -2.95
C ALA A 19 -12.71 -23.40 -3.49
N MET A 20 -12.29 -23.29 -4.77
CA MET A 20 -11.28 -24.20 -5.32
C MET A 20 -10.29 -23.49 -6.23
N LEU A 21 -9.43 -22.66 -5.65
CA LEU A 21 -8.07 -22.54 -6.15
C LEU A 21 -7.10 -22.52 -4.97
N THR A 22 -6.42 -23.66 -4.79
CA THR A 22 -5.29 -23.89 -3.88
C THR A 22 -5.62 -24.10 -2.40
N ALA A 23 -5.98 -25.35 -2.10
CA ALA A 23 -5.36 -26.03 -0.97
C ALA A 23 -3.92 -26.39 -1.34
N CYS A 24 -2.92 -25.78 -0.71
CA CYS A 24 -1.63 -26.42 -0.39
C CYS A 24 -0.83 -25.56 0.61
N ASP A 25 -1.36 -25.34 1.81
CA ASP A 25 -0.62 -25.44 3.09
C ASP A 25 -1.63 -25.19 4.23
N GLY A 26 -1.60 -26.00 5.27
CA GLY A 26 -2.66 -26.13 6.27
C GLY A 26 -2.74 -24.99 7.32
N GLY A 27 -2.63 -23.74 6.90
CA GLY A 27 -2.82 -22.56 7.76
C GLY A 27 -3.84 -21.62 7.16
N THR A 28 -4.68 -20.98 7.99
CA THR A 28 -5.42 -19.79 7.56
C THR A 28 -4.39 -18.70 7.25
N THR A 29 -4.11 -18.46 5.97
CA THR A 29 -3.24 -17.35 5.56
C THR A 29 -3.79 -16.06 6.15
N ASP A 30 -2.97 -15.38 6.95
CA ASP A 30 -3.30 -14.10 7.54
C ASP A 30 -3.75 -13.13 6.43
N PRO A 31 -5.00 -12.61 6.47
CA PRO A 31 -5.49 -11.66 5.45
C PRO A 31 -4.57 -10.46 5.27
N ASP A 32 -3.84 -10.06 6.31
CA ASP A 32 -2.89 -8.94 6.23
C ASP A 32 -1.69 -9.26 5.34
N LYS A 33 -1.37 -10.54 5.12
CA LYS A 33 -0.23 -10.97 4.30
C LYS A 33 -0.60 -11.26 2.84
N ILE A 34 -1.88 -11.20 2.48
CA ILE A 34 -2.34 -11.49 1.12
C ILE A 34 -2.01 -10.31 0.20
N MET A 35 -1.02 -10.49 -0.66
CA MET A 35 -0.66 -9.48 -1.67
C MET A 35 -1.68 -9.47 -2.82
N PRO A 36 -2.17 -8.29 -3.24
CA PRO A 36 -3.04 -8.17 -4.40
C PRO A 36 -2.28 -8.35 -5.72
N ASP A 37 -2.99 -8.78 -6.76
CA ASP A 37 -2.50 -8.87 -8.14
C ASP A 37 -2.61 -7.51 -8.85
N ASP A 38 -1.84 -6.53 -8.39
CA ASP A 38 -1.87 -5.14 -8.90
C ASP A 38 -0.47 -4.55 -9.18
N GLY A 39 0.60 -5.34 -9.02
CA GLY A 39 1.98 -4.88 -9.04
C GLY A 39 2.67 -4.84 -7.67
N THR A 40 1.93 -5.10 -6.59
CA THR A 40 2.47 -5.08 -5.23
C THR A 40 3.60 -6.09 -5.03
N VAL A 41 3.45 -7.30 -5.60
CA VAL A 41 4.45 -8.37 -5.47
C VAL A 41 5.80 -7.92 -6.05
N GLU A 42 5.81 -7.29 -7.22
CA GLU A 42 7.01 -6.77 -7.88
C GLU A 42 7.65 -5.64 -7.09
N VAL A 43 6.85 -4.75 -6.51
CA VAL A 43 7.35 -3.66 -5.64
C VAL A 43 8.06 -4.25 -4.41
N VAL A 44 7.40 -5.16 -3.69
CA VAL A 44 7.96 -5.76 -2.47
C VAL A 44 9.21 -6.58 -2.77
N MET A 45 9.21 -7.37 -3.86
CA MET A 45 10.41 -8.08 -4.31
C MET A 45 11.55 -7.12 -4.66
N THR A 46 11.27 -6.02 -5.36
CA THR A 46 12.29 -5.04 -5.74
C THR A 46 12.91 -4.37 -4.51
N ILE A 47 12.09 -4.01 -3.52
CA ILE A 47 12.56 -3.44 -2.25
C ILE A 47 13.43 -4.48 -1.52
N ASN A 48 12.93 -5.69 -1.31
CA ASN A 48 13.67 -6.70 -0.53
C ASN A 48 14.95 -7.20 -1.22
N ASN A 49 14.97 -7.28 -2.55
CA ASN A 49 16.19 -7.59 -3.31
C ASN A 49 17.22 -6.46 -3.21
N THR A 50 16.78 -5.20 -3.32
CA THR A 50 17.65 -4.04 -3.14
C THR A 50 18.21 -3.96 -1.73
N ALA A 51 17.36 -4.23 -0.72
CA ALA A 51 17.75 -4.28 0.68
C ALA A 51 18.83 -5.36 0.92
N ALA A 52 18.60 -6.57 0.44
CA ALA A 52 19.55 -7.67 0.55
C ALA A 52 20.91 -7.34 -0.11
N ASN A 53 20.90 -6.73 -1.31
CA ASN A 53 22.11 -6.29 -1.99
C ASN A 53 22.88 -5.19 -1.23
N LYS A 54 22.18 -4.41 -0.40
CA LYS A 54 22.76 -3.38 0.47
C LYS A 54 23.10 -3.90 1.87
N GLY A 55 22.85 -5.18 2.18
CA GLY A 55 23.06 -5.76 3.50
C GLY A 55 22.07 -5.26 4.57
N LEU A 56 20.87 -4.84 4.16
CA LEU A 56 19.81 -4.33 5.03
C LEU A 56 18.74 -5.40 5.30
N GLY A 57 17.93 -5.18 6.34
CA GLY A 57 16.81 -6.06 6.68
C GLY A 57 15.72 -6.12 5.59
N GLN A 58 15.03 -7.24 5.49
CA GLN A 58 13.85 -7.36 4.63
C GLN A 58 12.60 -6.90 5.38
N VAL A 59 11.64 -6.35 4.64
CA VAL A 59 10.34 -5.92 5.14
C VAL A 59 9.25 -6.89 4.67
N GLU A 60 8.26 -7.14 5.53
CA GLU A 60 7.10 -7.95 5.19
C GLU A 60 5.94 -7.09 4.71
N TYR A 61 5.22 -7.56 3.69
CA TYR A 61 4.00 -6.90 3.23
C TYR A 61 2.91 -6.89 4.31
N SER A 62 2.08 -5.84 4.29
CA SER A 62 0.85 -5.73 5.08
C SER A 62 -0.24 -5.03 4.29
N ALA A 63 -1.41 -5.67 4.17
CA ALA A 63 -2.61 -5.13 3.55
C ALA A 63 -3.17 -3.93 4.33
N LYS A 64 -3.14 -4.01 5.68
CA LYS A 64 -3.50 -2.93 6.60
C LYS A 64 -2.65 -1.69 6.34
N TYR A 65 -1.32 -1.84 6.31
CA TYR A 65 -0.44 -0.70 6.08
C TYR A 65 -0.47 -0.21 4.63
N SER A 66 -0.81 -1.08 3.67
CA SER A 66 -1.09 -0.68 2.29
C SER A 66 -2.34 0.18 2.17
N ALA A 67 -3.40 -0.11 2.94
CA ALA A 67 -4.58 0.75 3.01
C ALA A 67 -4.26 2.14 3.56
N VAL A 68 -3.43 2.23 4.61
CA VAL A 68 -2.93 3.51 5.14
C VAL A 68 -2.08 4.24 4.10
N THR A 69 -1.17 3.53 3.43
CA THR A 69 -0.32 4.09 2.36
C THR A 69 -1.18 4.65 1.22
N LYS A 70 -2.28 3.98 0.88
CA LYS A 70 -3.23 4.43 -0.14
C LYS A 70 -3.94 5.71 0.29
N ALA A 71 -4.46 5.77 1.51
CA ALA A 71 -5.12 6.97 2.02
C ALA A 71 -4.15 8.18 2.05
N LEU A 72 -2.89 7.96 2.43
CA LEU A 72 -1.85 8.99 2.38
C LEU A 72 -1.54 9.44 0.94
N LEU A 73 -1.49 8.50 -0.01
CA LEU A 73 -1.31 8.81 -1.42
C LEU A 73 -2.49 9.62 -1.98
N GLU A 74 -3.73 9.25 -1.65
CA GLU A 74 -4.93 10.00 -2.02
C GLU A 74 -4.92 11.42 -1.44
N ASN A 75 -4.51 11.57 -0.17
CA ASN A 75 -4.34 12.88 0.46
C ASN A 75 -3.26 13.73 -0.23
N TRP A 76 -2.14 13.12 -0.63
CA TRP A 76 -1.10 13.81 -1.40
C TRP A 76 -1.59 14.22 -2.81
N LEU A 77 -2.39 13.37 -3.46
CA LEU A 77 -3.01 13.70 -4.75
C LEU A 77 -4.04 14.82 -4.62
N GLU A 78 -4.81 14.86 -3.53
CA GLU A 78 -5.70 15.98 -3.24
C GLU A 78 -4.91 17.27 -3.02
N TRP A 79 -3.83 17.22 -2.24
CA TRP A 79 -2.92 18.36 -2.06
C TRP A 79 -2.36 18.87 -3.39
N ARG A 80 -2.05 18.00 -4.35
CA ARG A 80 -1.57 18.45 -5.67
C ARG A 80 -2.58 19.27 -6.46
N ASN A 81 -3.87 19.11 -6.17
CA ASN A 81 -4.94 19.87 -6.81
C ASN A 81 -5.25 21.17 -6.05
N ASP A 82 -5.22 21.12 -4.71
CA ASP A 82 -5.65 22.21 -3.80
C ASP A 82 -4.47 23.12 -3.37
N GLY A 83 -3.28 22.54 -3.15
CA GLY A 83 -2.08 23.20 -2.64
C GLY A 83 -2.07 23.42 -1.12
N SER A 84 -3.14 23.06 -0.42
CA SER A 84 -3.30 23.33 1.01
C SER A 84 -2.50 22.38 1.92
N ASN A 85 -1.37 22.90 2.44
CA ASN A 85 -0.54 22.18 3.41
C ASN A 85 -1.28 21.94 4.75
N THR A 86 -2.19 22.82 5.14
CA THR A 86 -2.99 22.67 6.37
C THR A 86 -3.90 21.46 6.27
N LYS A 87 -4.66 21.37 5.17
CA LYS A 87 -5.58 20.25 4.91
C LYS A 87 -4.83 18.93 4.79
N TYR A 88 -3.70 18.92 4.09
CA TYR A 88 -2.84 17.74 4.00
C TYR A 88 -2.44 17.22 5.38
N ARG A 89 -1.99 18.11 6.29
CA ARG A 89 -1.59 17.72 7.66
C ARG A 89 -2.75 17.24 8.52
N GLU A 90 -3.89 17.93 8.46
CA GLU A 90 -5.10 17.49 9.17
C GLU A 90 -5.56 16.10 8.72
N ASN A 91 -5.53 15.83 7.42
CA ASN A 91 -5.86 14.53 6.86
C ASN A 91 -4.81 13.48 7.23
N TYR A 92 -3.52 13.84 7.21
CA TYR A 92 -2.43 12.95 7.65
C TYR A 92 -2.67 12.49 9.08
N ASP A 93 -2.95 13.41 10.01
CA ASP A 93 -3.19 13.09 11.41
C ASP A 93 -4.41 12.18 11.58
N LYS A 94 -5.49 12.39 10.81
CA LYS A 94 -6.67 11.51 10.81
C LYS A 94 -6.36 10.12 10.29
N ILE A 95 -5.66 10.02 9.14
CA ILE A 95 -5.31 8.74 8.51
C ILE A 95 -4.41 7.91 9.42
N THR A 96 -3.48 8.56 10.12
CA THR A 96 -2.50 7.88 10.97
C THR A 96 -2.98 7.67 12.41
N ALA A 97 -4.14 8.19 12.80
CA ALA A 97 -4.66 8.06 14.17
C ALA A 97 -4.85 6.59 14.61
N GLU A 98 -5.23 5.71 13.69
CA GLU A 98 -5.48 4.28 13.97
C GLU A 98 -4.20 3.42 14.04
N LEU A 99 -3.04 4.01 13.75
CA LEU A 99 -1.75 3.31 13.81
C LEU A 99 -1.27 3.07 15.25
N GLY A 100 -1.78 3.81 16.24
CA GLY A 100 -1.31 3.72 17.61
C GLY A 100 0.17 4.09 17.72
N ASN A 101 1.00 3.18 18.19
CA ASN A 101 2.45 3.39 18.35
C ASN A 101 3.26 3.18 17.07
N VAL A 102 2.63 2.64 16.01
CA VAL A 102 3.32 2.35 14.74
C VAL A 102 3.76 3.65 14.07
N LYS A 103 5.01 3.70 13.61
CA LYS A 103 5.59 4.88 12.95
C LYS A 103 5.85 4.61 11.49
N ILE A 104 5.54 5.59 10.64
CA ILE A 104 6.00 5.62 9.26
C ILE A 104 7.41 6.18 9.25
N VAL A 105 8.39 5.34 8.93
CA VAL A 105 9.81 5.71 8.94
C VAL A 105 10.33 6.10 7.57
N VAL A 106 9.75 5.58 6.49
CA VAL A 106 10.09 5.94 5.10
C VAL A 106 8.83 6.17 4.28
N GLY A 107 8.88 7.12 3.34
CA GLY A 107 7.78 7.47 2.44
C GLY A 107 7.07 8.75 2.85
N LEU A 108 5.74 8.72 2.87
CA LEU A 108 4.91 9.85 3.30
C LEU A 108 4.90 9.92 4.84
N THR A 109 5.92 10.49 5.45
CA THR A 109 6.00 10.71 6.91
C THR A 109 5.38 12.05 7.31
N LYS A 110 5.08 12.22 8.61
CA LYS A 110 4.47 13.45 9.16
C LYS A 110 5.32 14.70 8.89
N ASP A 111 6.63 14.56 9.03
CA ASP A 111 7.59 15.65 8.89
C ASP A 111 7.92 15.93 7.41
N THR A 112 7.47 15.05 6.50
CA THR A 112 7.67 15.24 5.06
C THR A 112 6.56 16.12 4.50
N THR A 113 6.92 17.35 4.12
CA THR A 113 5.99 18.19 3.33
C THR A 113 5.69 17.53 1.97
N PRO A 114 4.47 17.70 1.41
CA PRO A 114 4.10 17.03 0.16
C PRO A 114 5.03 17.32 -1.02
N LEU A 115 5.58 18.53 -1.12
CA LEU A 115 6.52 18.92 -2.16
C LEU A 115 7.88 18.22 -1.99
N ALA A 116 8.37 18.08 -0.76
CA ALA A 116 9.59 17.33 -0.47
C ALA A 116 9.41 15.84 -0.78
N ALA A 117 8.25 15.26 -0.46
CA ALA A 117 7.92 13.87 -0.83
C ALA A 117 8.01 13.65 -2.35
N GLN A 118 7.47 14.59 -3.12
CA GLN A 118 7.53 14.54 -4.58
C GLN A 118 8.98 14.57 -5.09
N ALA A 119 9.81 15.45 -4.54
CA ALA A 119 11.22 15.57 -4.92
C ALA A 119 12.01 14.29 -4.63
N ASN A 120 11.56 13.52 -3.64
CA ASN A 120 12.11 12.21 -3.29
C ASN A 120 11.57 11.07 -4.16
N TYR A 121 10.75 11.32 -5.19
CA TYR A 121 10.17 10.28 -6.07
C TYR A 121 9.30 9.26 -5.33
N ASN A 122 8.82 9.59 -4.13
CA ASN A 122 7.89 8.78 -3.36
C ASN A 122 6.96 9.73 -2.55
N PRO A 123 5.73 9.98 -3.04
CA PRO A 123 5.06 9.30 -4.15
C PRO A 123 5.49 9.81 -5.53
N ALA A 124 5.25 9.00 -6.56
CA ALA A 124 5.53 9.34 -7.97
C ALA A 124 4.57 8.61 -8.90
N THR A 125 4.61 8.89 -10.21
CA THR A 125 3.93 8.00 -11.17
C THR A 125 4.61 6.64 -11.15
N ARG A 126 3.86 5.56 -11.41
CA ARG A 126 4.41 4.18 -11.43
C ARG A 126 5.63 4.04 -12.36
N THR A 127 5.68 4.82 -13.44
CA THR A 127 6.78 4.84 -14.40
C THR A 127 7.99 5.68 -13.97
N SER A 128 7.82 6.62 -13.02
CA SER A 128 8.88 7.53 -12.56
C SER A 128 9.35 7.26 -11.13
N PHE A 129 8.71 6.30 -10.44
CA PHE A 129 9.08 5.90 -9.08
C PHE A 129 10.53 5.40 -9.05
N LYS A 130 11.33 5.94 -8.13
CA LYS A 130 12.74 5.53 -7.93
C LYS A 130 12.85 4.73 -6.66
N TYR A 131 13.09 3.43 -6.75
CA TYR A 131 13.22 2.57 -5.57
C TYR A 131 14.39 2.93 -4.67
N ASP A 132 15.46 3.53 -5.20
CA ASP A 132 16.57 4.04 -4.38
C ASP A 132 16.12 5.12 -3.37
N SER A 133 15.00 5.82 -3.63
CA SER A 133 14.43 6.78 -2.69
C SER A 133 14.04 6.16 -1.34
N ILE A 134 13.76 4.86 -1.31
CA ILE A 134 13.42 4.10 -0.11
C ILE A 134 14.64 3.88 0.79
N PHE A 135 15.85 3.96 0.22
CA PHE A 135 17.10 3.59 0.88
C PHE A 135 18.04 4.79 1.10
N VAL A 136 17.55 6.02 0.98
CA VAL A 136 18.35 7.24 1.15
C VAL A 136 19.02 7.28 2.52
N ASP A 137 18.29 6.87 3.56
CA ASP A 137 18.82 6.71 4.91
C ASP A 137 18.69 5.24 5.36
N PRO A 138 19.78 4.46 5.29
CA PRO A 138 19.79 3.07 5.73
C PRO A 138 19.45 2.88 7.21
N SER A 139 19.74 3.87 8.06
CA SER A 139 19.46 3.78 9.50
C SER A 139 17.97 3.82 9.77
N THR A 140 17.26 4.74 9.09
CA THR A 140 15.81 4.84 9.13
C THR A 140 15.12 3.65 8.45
N TYR A 141 15.67 3.17 7.33
CA TYR A 141 15.17 1.95 6.67
C TYR A 141 15.20 0.73 7.60
N ASN A 142 16.29 0.51 8.34
CA ASN A 142 16.45 -0.63 9.25
C ASN A 142 15.52 -0.58 10.48
N LEU A 143 14.79 0.51 10.69
CA LEU A 143 13.73 0.55 11.69
C LEU A 143 12.46 -0.17 11.22
N ALA A 144 12.28 -0.34 9.91
CA ALA A 144 11.07 -0.89 9.35
C ALA A 144 11.02 -2.41 9.44
N GLU A 145 9.83 -2.93 9.74
CA GLU A 145 9.51 -4.35 9.64
C GLU A 145 8.45 -4.61 8.58
N LYS A 146 7.60 -3.62 8.30
CA LYS A 146 6.45 -3.76 7.41
C LYS A 146 6.48 -2.76 6.27
N VAL A 147 5.98 -3.19 5.11
CA VAL A 147 5.81 -2.34 3.93
C VAL A 147 4.35 -2.25 3.52
N GLY A 148 3.90 -1.02 3.31
CA GLY A 148 2.66 -0.71 2.62
C GLY A 148 2.95 -0.23 1.20
N VAL A 149 2.20 -0.76 0.24
CA VAL A 149 2.30 -0.38 -1.18
C VAL A 149 0.92 0.06 -1.65
N ALA A 150 0.87 1.17 -2.39
CA ALA A 150 -0.39 1.63 -2.94
C ALA A 150 -0.25 2.14 -4.36
N PHE A 151 -1.29 1.86 -5.15
CA PHE A 151 -1.49 2.41 -6.48
C PHE A 151 -2.82 3.17 -6.54
N VAL A 152 -2.80 4.38 -7.10
CA VAL A 152 -4.02 5.18 -7.29
C VAL A 152 -4.06 5.68 -8.74
N PRO A 153 -5.02 5.20 -9.56
CA PRO A 153 -5.26 5.75 -10.89
C PRO A 153 -5.98 7.10 -10.79
N THR A 154 -5.50 8.09 -11.53
CA THR A 154 -6.19 9.38 -11.72
C THR A 154 -7.11 9.33 -12.95
N ARG A 155 -7.99 10.33 -13.09
CA ARG A 155 -9.01 10.37 -14.16
C ARG A 155 -8.44 10.36 -15.58
N ASP A 156 -7.21 10.83 -15.74
CA ASP A 156 -6.45 10.84 -16.99
C ASP A 156 -5.75 9.50 -17.31
N GLY A 157 -5.92 8.49 -16.45
CA GLY A 157 -5.29 7.17 -16.60
C GLY A 157 -3.87 7.09 -16.04
N THR A 158 -3.31 8.18 -15.50
CA THR A 158 -2.01 8.12 -14.83
C THR A 158 -2.12 7.32 -13.53
N VAL A 159 -1.24 6.34 -13.33
CA VAL A 159 -1.18 5.57 -12.08
C VAL A 159 -0.06 6.13 -11.21
N TYR A 160 -0.42 6.59 -10.01
CA TYR A 160 0.54 6.97 -8.98
C TYR A 160 0.82 5.81 -8.06
N GLN A 161 2.05 5.74 -7.57
CA GLN A 161 2.55 4.76 -6.62
C GLN A 161 3.10 5.49 -5.39
N ALA A 162 2.83 4.92 -4.22
CA ALA A 162 3.47 5.27 -2.97
C ALA A 162 3.94 3.98 -2.27
N VAL A 163 5.05 4.09 -1.55
CA VAL A 163 5.56 3.04 -0.67
C VAL A 163 5.82 3.68 0.69
N CYS A 164 5.24 3.12 1.75
CA CYS A 164 5.56 3.51 3.11
C CYS A 164 6.15 2.33 3.87
N LEU A 165 7.18 2.59 4.68
CA LEU A 165 7.76 1.60 5.58
C LEU A 165 7.39 1.92 7.02
N PHE A 166 7.06 0.88 7.77
CA PHE A 166 6.47 0.99 9.10
C PHE A 166 7.35 0.29 10.14
N ASP A 167 7.72 1.03 11.18
CA ASP A 167 8.28 0.50 12.42
C ASP A 167 7.10 0.15 13.34
N VAL A 168 6.94 -1.14 13.64
CA VAL A 168 5.78 -1.67 14.39
C VAL A 168 6.17 -2.13 15.81
N ARG A 169 7.39 -1.81 16.25
CA ARG A 169 7.92 -2.14 17.59
C ARG A 169 7.43 -1.20 18.68
#